data_AF-A0AAF0DK60-F1
#
_entry.id   AF-A0AAF0DK60-F1
#
_cell.length_a   1.000
_cell.length_b   1.000
_cell.length_c   1.000
_cell.angle_alpha   90.00
_cell.angle_beta   90.00
_cell.angle_gamma   90.00
#
_symmetry.space_group_name_H-M   'P 1'
#
loop_
_entity.id
_entity.type
_entity.pdbx_description
1 polymer ?
#
loop_
_entity_poly.entity_id
_entity_poly.type
_entity_poly.pdbx_seq_one_letter_code
_entity_poly.pdbx_strand_id
1 'polypeptide(L)'
;MSRRTTVPARPEPNISFSGMCLYGLGAGILGVAAMTVGQKIEQFFTSRPDSLVPGRTLQHLFGLGPRLDSEMSTLNMTMHYGQGAVAGIIRAVMGANGIRGPFADFMFTAVRLVIDQTLENWTGVGALPW
;
A
#
# COMPACT_ATOMS: atom_id res chain seq x y z
N MET A 1 -24.08 -19.74 -7.85
CA MET A 1 -23.42 -19.84 -6.52
C MET A 1 -23.76 -18.59 -5.70
N SER A 2 -24.35 -18.75 -4.52
CA SER A 2 -24.82 -17.65 -3.66
C SER A 2 -23.66 -16.93 -2.98
N ARG A 3 -23.60 -15.59 -3.07
CA ARG A 3 -22.59 -14.72 -2.38
C ARG A 3 -22.99 -14.40 -0.93
N ARG A 4 -23.73 -15.28 -0.24
CA ARG A 4 -24.04 -15.05 1.19
C ARG A 4 -22.80 -15.31 2.03
N THR A 5 -22.40 -14.30 2.81
CA THR A 5 -21.29 -14.36 3.78
C THR A 5 -21.63 -15.18 5.02
N THR A 6 -22.89 -15.59 5.20
CA THR A 6 -23.41 -16.28 6.40
C THR A 6 -23.54 -17.80 6.24
N VAL A 7 -22.94 -18.40 5.20
CA VAL A 7 -23.01 -19.86 5.01
C VAL A 7 -21.97 -20.54 5.92
N PRO A 8 -22.39 -21.33 6.93
CA PRO A 8 -21.47 -21.94 7.90
C PRO A 8 -20.50 -22.96 7.29
N ALA A 9 -20.85 -23.53 6.13
CA ALA A 9 -20.10 -24.60 5.46
C ALA A 9 -18.97 -24.08 4.55
N ARG A 10 -18.45 -22.86 4.76
CA ARG A 10 -17.35 -22.38 3.93
C ARG A 10 -16.06 -23.13 4.29
N PRO A 11 -15.30 -23.65 3.30
CA PRO A 11 -13.98 -24.18 3.56
C PRO A 11 -13.12 -23.07 4.17
N GLU A 12 -12.63 -23.30 5.38
CA GLU A 12 -11.55 -22.51 5.97
C GLU A 12 -10.36 -22.59 5.01
N PRO A 13 -9.73 -21.46 4.63
CA PRO A 13 -8.54 -21.50 3.80
C PRO A 13 -7.45 -22.30 4.52
N ASN A 14 -7.02 -23.41 3.95
CA ASN A 14 -5.89 -24.19 4.48
C ASN A 14 -4.58 -23.51 4.06
N ILE A 15 -4.32 -22.32 4.62
CA ILE A 15 -3.12 -21.53 4.38
C ILE A 15 -2.54 -21.17 5.74
N SER A 16 -1.27 -21.50 5.98
CA SER A 16 -0.57 -21.09 7.20
C SER A 16 -0.49 -19.56 7.28
N PHE A 17 -0.33 -19.03 8.49
CA PHE A 17 -0.09 -17.59 8.68
C PHE A 17 1.12 -17.09 7.86
N SER A 18 2.20 -17.86 7.85
CA SER A 18 3.38 -17.56 7.02
C SER A 18 3.05 -17.53 5.52
N GLY A 19 2.25 -18.48 5.04
CA GLY A 19 1.78 -18.49 3.65
C GLY A 19 0.96 -17.25 3.32
N MET A 20 0.04 -16.84 4.20
CA MET A 20 -0.73 -15.61 4.04
C MET A 20 0.16 -14.37 3.98
N CYS A 21 1.15 -14.27 4.86
CA CYS A 21 2.11 -13.18 4.83
C CYS A 21 2.90 -13.14 3.52
N LEU A 22 3.40 -14.29 3.03
CA LEU A 22 4.16 -14.35 1.78
C LEU A 22 3.31 -13.98 0.57
N TYR A 23 2.07 -14.49 0.49
CA TYR A 23 1.12 -14.09 -0.56
C TYR A 23 0.82 -12.60 -0.50
N GLY A 24 0.58 -12.06 0.70
CA GLY A 24 0.32 -10.65 0.90
C GLY A 24 1.50 -9.76 0.50
N LEU A 25 2.72 -10.10 0.94
CA LEU A 25 3.94 -9.39 0.56
C LEU A 25 4.12 -9.37 -0.96
N GLY A 26 4.03 -10.53 -1.61
CA GLY A 26 4.19 -10.64 -3.07
C GLY A 26 3.13 -9.85 -3.84
N ALA A 27 1.86 -9.97 -3.43
CA ALA A 27 0.76 -9.22 -4.03
C ALA A 27 0.92 -7.70 -3.82
N GLY A 28 1.37 -7.28 -2.63
CA GLY A 28 1.64 -5.89 -2.30
C GLY A 28 2.74 -5.28 -3.16
N ILE A 29 3.88 -5.98 -3.28
CA ILE A 29 5.01 -5.58 -4.13
C ILE A 29 4.56 -5.47 -5.60
N LEU A 30 3.83 -6.47 -6.11
CA LEU A 30 3.32 -6.44 -7.48
C LEU A 30 2.34 -5.28 -7.71
N GLY A 31 1.48 -5.01 -6.73
CA GLY A 31 0.55 -3.87 -6.77
C GLY A 31 1.27 -2.52 -6.83
N VAL A 32 2.37 -2.37 -6.09
CA VAL A 32 3.22 -1.16 -6.15
C VAL A 32 3.89 -1.05 -7.50
N ALA A 33 4.44 -2.14 -8.04
CA ALA A 33 5.05 -2.12 -9.38
C ALA A 33 4.05 -1.68 -10.46
N ALA A 34 2.83 -2.21 -10.43
CA ALA A 34 1.76 -1.81 -11.34
C ALA A 34 1.37 -0.34 -11.18
N MET A 35 1.25 0.15 -9.94
CA MET A 35 0.99 1.57 -9.64
C MET A 35 2.10 2.47 -10.20
N THR A 36 3.36 2.13 -9.96
CA THR A 36 4.52 2.89 -10.43
C THR A 36 4.55 2.97 -11.96
N VAL A 37 4.27 1.86 -12.66
CA VAL A 37 4.17 1.87 -14.12
C VAL A 37 3.04 2.79 -14.57
N GLY A 38 1.86 2.70 -13.96
CA GLY A 38 0.72 3.58 -14.28
C GLY A 38 1.04 5.06 -14.06
N GLN A 39 1.72 5.38 -12.96
CA GLN A 39 2.19 6.74 -12.68
C GLN A 39 3.20 7.22 -13.73
N LYS A 40 4.16 6.38 -14.12
CA LYS A 40 5.15 6.74 -15.15
C LYS A 40 4.51 6.97 -16.52
N ILE A 41 3.49 6.19 -16.86
CA ILE A 41 2.68 6.41 -18.07
C ILE A 41 1.95 7.76 -17.98
N GLU A 42 1.28 8.05 -16.86
CA GLU A 42 0.60 9.33 -16.64
C GLU A 42 1.57 10.51 -16.76
N GLN A 43 2.68 10.46 -16.04
CA GLN A 43 3.73 11.49 -16.04
C GLN A 43 4.33 11.71 -17.44
N PHE A 44 4.45 10.65 -18.24
CA PHE A 44 4.90 10.78 -19.62
C PHE A 44 3.95 11.66 -20.45
N PHE A 45 2.63 11.55 -20.24
CA PHE A 45 1.64 12.36 -20.95
C PHE A 45 1.44 13.74 -20.34
N THR A 46 1.54 13.88 -19.02
CA THR A 46 1.25 15.14 -18.31
C THR A 46 2.49 15.99 -18.06
N SER A 47 3.69 15.44 -18.26
CA SER A 47 4.97 16.03 -17.85
C SER A 47 5.04 16.37 -16.35
N ARG A 48 4.18 15.75 -15.53
CA ARG A 48 4.16 15.96 -14.09
C ARG A 48 5.43 15.37 -13.45
N PRO A 49 6.10 16.09 -12.54
CA PRO A 49 7.27 15.56 -11.83
C PRO A 49 6.91 14.46 -10.83
N ASP A 50 7.92 13.73 -10.35
CA ASP A 50 7.76 12.75 -9.28
C ASP A 50 7.38 13.40 -7.95
N SER A 51 6.48 12.75 -7.21
CA SER A 51 6.19 13.13 -5.83
C SER A 51 7.31 12.63 -4.92
N LEU A 52 7.87 13.50 -4.10
CA LEU A 52 8.89 13.15 -3.10
C LEU A 52 8.33 12.99 -1.69
N VAL A 53 7.01 13.14 -1.53
CA VAL A 53 6.31 13.02 -0.24
C VAL A 53 6.61 11.68 0.44
N PRO A 54 6.48 10.50 -0.20
CA PRO A 54 6.77 9.23 0.46
C PRO A 54 8.23 9.12 0.91
N GLY A 55 9.18 9.55 0.08
CA GLY A 55 10.60 9.57 0.44
C GLY A 55 10.91 10.46 1.64
N ARG A 56 10.29 11.65 1.71
CA ARG A 56 10.42 12.57 2.86
C ARG A 56 9.74 12.03 4.11
N THR A 57 8.57 11.40 3.98
CA THR A 57 7.90 10.70 5.08
C THR A 57 8.82 9.63 5.66
N LEU A 58 9.44 8.80 4.82
CA LEU A 58 10.38 7.77 5.25
C LEU A 58 11.63 8.37 5.92
N GLN A 59 12.17 9.45 5.35
CA GLN A 59 13.31 10.18 5.91
C GLN A 59 13.01 10.64 7.34
N HIS A 60 11.86 11.28 7.55
CA HIS A 60 11.44 11.76 8.87
C HIS A 60 11.12 10.60 9.82
N LEU A 61 10.43 9.55 9.34
CA LEU A 61 10.08 8.39 10.13
C LEU A 61 11.30 7.68 10.73
N PHE A 62 12.40 7.64 9.97
CA PHE A 62 13.67 7.04 10.41
C PHE A 62 14.69 8.07 10.94
N GLY A 63 14.32 9.34 11.08
CA GLY A 63 15.21 10.39 11.59
C GLY A 63 16.48 10.59 10.75
N LEU A 64 16.40 10.34 9.44
CA LEU A 64 17.52 10.45 8.52
C LEU A 64 17.83 11.93 8.24
N GLY A 65 19.12 12.28 8.15
CA GLY A 65 19.55 13.65 7.87
C GLY A 65 19.01 14.19 6.52
N PRO A 66 18.99 15.53 6.34
CA PRO A 66 18.54 16.16 5.10
C PRO A 66 19.27 15.59 3.88
N ARG A 67 18.55 15.34 2.79
CA ARG A 67 19.15 14.95 1.51
C ARG A 67 18.55 15.78 0.39
N LEU A 68 19.27 15.84 -0.71
CA LEU A 68 18.81 16.54 -1.91
C LEU A 68 17.68 15.76 -2.58
N ASP A 69 16.82 16.45 -3.31
CA ASP A 69 15.73 15.83 -4.06
C ASP A 69 16.24 14.80 -5.09
N SER A 70 17.43 15.00 -5.65
CA SER A 70 18.09 14.05 -6.55
C SER A 70 18.46 12.72 -5.88
N GLU A 71 18.56 12.68 -4.56
CA GLU A 71 18.96 11.51 -3.76
C GLU A 71 17.74 10.78 -3.16
N MET A 72 16.54 11.33 -3.32
CA MET A 72 15.30 10.82 -2.71
C MET A 72 14.74 9.57 -3.38
N SER A 73 15.15 9.26 -4.62
CA SER A 73 14.56 8.17 -5.40
C SER A 73 14.54 6.82 -4.66
N THR A 74 15.64 6.47 -3.98
CA THR A 74 15.73 5.23 -3.21
C THR A 74 14.75 5.23 -2.04
N LEU A 75 14.71 6.30 -1.23
CA LEU A 75 13.78 6.40 -0.11
C LEU A 75 12.32 6.35 -0.58
N ASN A 76 12.03 7.00 -1.71
CA ASN A 76 10.70 7.05 -2.28
C ASN A 76 10.22 5.66 -2.70
N MET A 77 11.07 4.90 -3.39
CA MET A 77 10.79 3.51 -3.74
C MET A 77 10.68 2.62 -2.51
N THR A 78 11.60 2.75 -1.54
CA THR A 78 11.56 1.97 -0.30
C THR A 78 10.24 2.19 0.45
N MET A 79 9.77 3.43 0.56
CA MET A 79 8.51 3.74 1.22
C MET A 79 7.33 3.10 0.49
N HIS A 80 7.23 3.30 -0.82
CA HIS A 80 6.16 2.72 -1.62
C HIS A 80 6.10 1.19 -1.54
N TYR A 81 7.24 0.52 -1.76
CA TYR A 81 7.29 -0.95 -1.71
C TYR A 81 7.08 -1.47 -0.29
N GLY A 82 7.64 -0.82 0.73
CA GLY A 82 7.46 -1.21 2.13
C GLY A 82 6.01 -1.12 2.56
N GLN A 83 5.36 0.03 2.35
CA GLN A 83 3.95 0.20 2.68
C GLN A 83 3.05 -0.72 1.86
N GLY A 84 3.30 -0.85 0.56
CA GLY A 84 2.52 -1.74 -0.30
C GLY A 84 2.63 -3.21 0.12
N ALA A 85 3.82 -3.67 0.49
CA ALA A 85 4.04 -5.02 0.98
C ALA A 85 3.27 -5.29 2.29
N VAL A 86 3.35 -4.37 3.26
CA VAL A 86 2.63 -4.47 4.54
C VAL A 86 1.12 -4.41 4.31
N ALA A 87 0.64 -3.49 3.47
CA ALA A 87 -0.77 -3.40 3.10
C ALA A 87 -1.26 -4.68 2.41
N GLY A 88 -0.42 -5.31 1.58
CA GLY A 88 -0.72 -6.59 0.95
C GLY A 88 -0.94 -7.71 1.96
N ILE A 89 -0.16 -7.77 3.05
CA ILE A 89 -0.41 -8.69 4.18
C ILE A 89 -1.79 -8.42 4.79
N ILE A 90 -2.12 -7.16 5.07
CA ILE A 90 -3.44 -6.77 5.61
C ILE A 90 -4.56 -7.28 4.69
N ARG A 91 -4.41 -7.09 3.37
CA ARG A 91 -5.40 -7.57 2.40
C ARG A 91 -5.51 -9.09 2.37
N ALA A 92 -4.39 -9.81 2.50
CA ALA A 92 -4.37 -11.27 2.56
C ALA A 92 -5.10 -11.78 3.81
N VAL A 93 -4.87 -11.17 4.97
CA VAL A 93 -5.55 -11.49 6.23
C VAL A 93 -7.05 -11.19 6.14
N MET A 94 -7.44 -10.02 5.61
CA MET A 94 -8.84 -9.70 5.33
C MET A 94 -9.47 -10.78 4.44
N GLY A 95 -8.76 -11.16 3.38
CA GLY A 95 -9.14 -12.24 2.50
C GLY A 95 -9.43 -13.50 3.28
N ALA A 96 -8.44 -14.04 4.01
CA ALA A 96 -8.55 -15.26 4.77
C ALA A 96 -9.79 -15.30 5.70
N ASN A 97 -10.06 -14.19 6.38
CA ASN A 97 -11.21 -14.01 7.29
C ASN A 97 -12.56 -13.77 6.60
N GLY A 98 -12.66 -14.00 5.29
CA GLY A 98 -13.93 -13.90 4.56
C GLY A 98 -14.24 -12.53 3.98
N ILE A 99 -13.42 -11.51 4.25
CA ILE A 99 -13.57 -10.14 3.73
C ILE A 99 -12.98 -10.11 2.31
N ARG A 100 -13.83 -10.45 1.33
CA ARG A 100 -13.48 -10.63 -0.08
C ARG A 100 -14.51 -9.97 -1.00
N GLY A 101 -14.11 -9.75 -2.25
CA GLY A 101 -14.96 -9.25 -3.31
C GLY A 101 -14.82 -7.74 -3.54
N PRO A 102 -15.49 -7.20 -4.56
CA PRO A 102 -15.21 -5.87 -5.09
C PRO A 102 -15.45 -4.75 -4.07
N PHE A 103 -16.42 -4.90 -3.16
CA PHE A 103 -16.65 -3.93 -2.10
C PHE A 103 -15.53 -3.94 -1.05
N ALA A 104 -15.01 -5.11 -0.69
CA ALA A 104 -13.85 -5.22 0.20
C ALA A 104 -12.60 -4.61 -0.43
N ASP A 105 -12.41 -4.80 -1.75
CA ASP A 105 -11.29 -4.20 -2.49
C ASP A 105 -11.40 -2.67 -2.54
N PHE A 106 -12.61 -2.14 -2.75
CA PHE A 106 -12.87 -0.70 -2.65
C PHE A 106 -12.57 -0.15 -1.26
N MET A 107 -13.09 -0.79 -0.20
CA MET A 107 -12.81 -0.38 1.19
C MET A 107 -11.33 -0.48 1.54
N PHE A 108 -10.61 -1.46 0.97
CA PHE A 108 -9.18 -1.60 1.17
C PHE A 108 -8.39 -0.41 0.58
N THR A 109 -8.87 0.22 -0.49
CA THR A 109 -8.29 1.50 -0.97
C THR A 109 -8.36 2.57 0.11
N ALA A 110 -9.48 2.70 0.84
CA ALA A 110 -9.58 3.65 1.94
C ALA A 110 -8.60 3.33 3.08
N VAL A 111 -8.42 2.05 3.41
CA VAL A 111 -7.41 1.61 4.39
C VAL A 111 -6.01 2.06 3.97
N ARG A 112 -5.66 1.91 2.69
CA ARG A 112 -4.37 2.38 2.16
C ARG A 112 -4.20 3.88 2.31
N LEU A 113 -5.21 4.67 1.91
CA LEU A 113 -5.18 6.13 2.03
C LEU A 113 -5.02 6.59 3.49
N VAL A 114 -5.71 5.93 4.43
CA VAL A 114 -5.58 6.24 5.86
C VAL A 114 -4.16 5.96 6.36
N ILE A 115 -3.54 4.85 5.94
CA ILE A 115 -2.15 4.54 6.32
C ILE A 115 -1.20 5.64 5.82
N ASP A 116 -1.32 6.01 4.55
CA ASP A 116 -0.48 7.05 3.94
C ASP A 116 -0.66 8.39 4.67
N GLN A 117 -1.91 8.85 4.79
CA GLN A 117 -2.22 10.13 5.43
C GLN A 117 -1.78 10.17 6.90
N THR A 118 -1.92 9.05 7.62
CA THR A 118 -1.47 8.97 9.01
C THR A 118 0.03 9.16 9.11
N LEU A 119 0.81 8.48 8.26
CA LEU A 119 2.27 8.57 8.30
C LEU A 119 2.77 9.93 7.82
N GLU A 120 2.19 10.46 6.76
CA GLU A 120 2.52 11.78 6.24
C GLU A 120 2.22 12.88 7.28
N ASN A 121 1.04 12.85 7.89
CA ASN A 121 0.67 13.82 8.93
C ASN A 121 1.53 13.68 10.17
N TRP A 122 1.78 12.45 10.61
CA TRP A 122 2.60 12.17 11.79
C TRP A 122 4.02 12.69 11.63
N THR A 123 4.58 12.59 10.42
CA THR A 123 5.93 13.06 10.10
C THR A 123 5.99 14.55 9.75
N GLY A 124 4.84 15.25 9.74
CA GLY A 124 4.74 16.66 9.35
C GLY A 124 5.03 16.93 7.87
N VAL A 125 5.08 15.88 7.04
CA VAL A 125 5.28 15.98 5.59
C VAL A 125 3.94 16.18 4.88
N GLY A 126 2.86 15.63 5.46
CA GLY A 126 1.52 15.75 4.94
C GLY A 126 1.02 17.20 4.95
N ALA A 127 0.29 17.58 3.91
CA ALA A 127 -0.51 18.79 3.95
C ALA A 127 -1.73 18.53 4.84
N LEU A 128 -1.85 19.25 5.95
CA LEU A 128 -3.08 19.27 6.76
C LEU A 128 -4.25 19.79 5.90
N PRO A 129 -5.49 19.32 6.17
CA PRO A 129 -6.43 18.98 5.11
C PRO A 129 -6.97 20.19 4.34
N TRP A 130 -6.92 20.05 3.02
CA TRP A 130 -8.08 19.43 2.36
C TRP A 130 -8.10 17.91 2.59
#